data_AF-A0A7C4F2C5-F1
#
_entry.id   AF-A0A7C4F2C5-F1
#
_cell.length_a   1.000
_cell.length_b   1.000
_cell.length_c   1.000
_cell.angle_alpha   90.00
_cell.angle_beta   90.00
_cell.angle_gamma   90.00
#
_symmetry.space_group_name_H-M   'P 1'
#
loop_
_entity.id
_entity.type
_entity.pdbx_description
1 polymer ?
#
loop_
_entity_poly.entity_id
_entity_poly.type
_entity_poly.pdbx_seq_one_letter_code
_entity_poly.pdbx_strand_id
1 'polypeptide(L)'
;MVGKSRLLSDGLRGDFLRGAQCIPEHLSMPVPCSWWQWGLEHGDIDDSYAGLLRDLQKTLMKVPELSEFRDLGLMIALAFMDDDVEDPSVKFGWVDSPYPLQEYVLGAKMGLGARHDLKSLARLTEKRPKDPF
;
A
#
# COMPACT_ATOMS: atom_id res chain seq x y z
N MET A 1 38.05 -12.30 12.74
CA MET A 1 36.65 -12.30 13.26
C MET A 1 35.81 -11.38 12.38
N VAL A 2 35.28 -11.87 11.26
CA VAL A 2 34.40 -11.10 10.36
C VAL A 2 33.34 -12.09 9.92
N GLY A 3 32.16 -12.08 10.57
CA GLY A 3 31.14 -13.08 10.30
C GLY A 3 29.86 -12.93 11.10
N LYS A 4 29.93 -12.41 12.33
CA LYS A 4 28.74 -12.17 13.17
C LYS A 4 27.95 -10.91 12.79
N SER A 5 28.60 -9.81 12.42
CA SER A 5 27.87 -8.57 12.05
C SER A 5 27.06 -8.67 10.77
N ARG A 6 27.54 -9.44 9.77
CA ARG A 6 26.86 -9.57 8.47
C ARG A 6 25.57 -10.39 8.58
N LEU A 7 25.62 -11.49 9.33
CA LEU A 7 24.45 -12.33 9.59
C LEU A 7 23.38 -11.63 10.43
N LEU A 8 23.78 -10.78 11.39
CA LEU A 8 22.84 -9.95 12.16
C LEU A 8 22.19 -8.86 11.31
N SER A 9 22.96 -8.20 10.42
CA SER A 9 22.39 -7.21 9.50
C SER A 9 21.47 -7.83 8.45
N ASP A 10 21.78 -9.04 7.97
CA ASP A 10 20.97 -9.74 6.98
C ASP A 10 19.66 -10.27 7.60
N GLY A 11 19.69 -10.73 8.86
CA GLY A 11 18.50 -11.13 9.62
C GLY A 11 17.56 -9.96 9.91
N LEU A 12 18.09 -8.84 10.44
CA LEU A 12 17.30 -7.61 10.65
C LEU A 12 16.70 -7.06 9.35
N ARG A 13 17.44 -7.16 8.24
CA ARG A 13 16.94 -6.77 6.91
C ARG A 13 15.81 -7.70 6.45
N GLY A 14 15.93 -9.00 6.69
CA GLY A 14 14.87 -9.97 6.39
C GLY A 14 13.58 -9.70 7.15
N ASP A 15 13.67 -9.44 8.46
CA ASP A 15 12.51 -9.11 9.29
C ASP A 15 11.86 -7.79 8.86
N PHE A 16 12.66 -6.78 8.52
CA PHE A 16 12.16 -5.50 8.01
C PHE A 16 11.49 -5.63 6.65
N LEU A 17 12.06 -6.43 5.74
CA LEU A 17 11.46 -6.72 4.43
C LEU A 17 10.13 -7.45 4.60
N ARG A 18 10.07 -8.46 5.47
CA ARG A 18 8.83 -9.19 5.75
C ARG A 18 7.77 -8.27 6.37
N GLY A 19 8.16 -7.40 7.30
CA GLY A 19 7.27 -6.38 7.86
C GLY A 19 6.83 -5.33 6.85
N ALA A 20 7.63 -5.00 5.84
CA ALA A 20 7.24 -4.06 4.79
C ALA A 20 6.36 -4.73 3.72
N GLN A 21 6.51 -6.03 3.49
CA GLN A 21 5.67 -6.83 2.58
C GLN A 21 4.24 -6.99 3.08
N CYS A 22 4.01 -7.00 4.40
CA CYS A 22 2.65 -7.09 4.90
C CYS A 22 1.84 -5.81 4.62
N ILE A 23 2.49 -4.66 4.36
CA ILE A 23 1.79 -3.40 4.08
C ILE A 23 0.90 -3.51 2.84
N PRO A 24 1.40 -3.91 1.64
CA PRO A 24 0.53 -4.07 0.48
C PRO A 24 -0.55 -5.14 0.66
N GLU A 25 -0.26 -6.26 1.35
CA GLU A 25 -1.27 -7.27 1.71
C GLU A 25 -2.44 -6.64 2.49
N HIS A 26 -2.11 -5.89 3.55
CA HIS A 26 -3.12 -5.26 4.40
C HIS A 26 -3.88 -4.16 3.67
N LEU A 27 -3.20 -3.37 2.83
CA LEU A 27 -3.84 -2.34 2.02
C LEU A 27 -4.81 -2.91 0.98
N SER A 28 -4.61 -4.16 0.54
CA SER A 28 -5.54 -4.87 -0.33
C SER A 28 -6.74 -5.50 0.40
N MET A 29 -6.82 -5.38 1.73
CA MET A 29 -7.94 -5.93 2.49
C MET A 29 -9.22 -5.07 2.37
N PRO A 30 -10.40 -5.64 2.69
CA PRO A 30 -11.67 -4.92 2.59
C PRO A 30 -11.77 -3.64 3.46
N VAL A 31 -11.05 -3.58 4.58
CA VAL A 31 -11.14 -2.43 5.49
C VAL A 31 -10.55 -1.16 4.85
N PRO A 32 -9.30 -1.15 4.34
CA PRO A 32 -8.81 -0.03 3.54
C PRO A 32 -9.69 0.31 2.34
N CYS A 33 -10.25 -0.69 1.64
CA CYS A 33 -11.19 -0.46 0.54
C CYS A 33 -12.36 0.43 0.97
N SER A 34 -12.98 0.11 2.12
CA SER A 34 -14.11 0.88 2.64
C SER A 34 -13.80 2.35 2.94
N TRP A 35 -12.56 2.67 3.33
CA TRP A 35 -12.13 4.05 3.58
C TRP A 35 -12.08 4.86 2.29
N TRP A 36 -11.49 4.27 1.25
CA TRP A 36 -11.34 4.93 -0.04
C TRP A 36 -12.65 4.98 -0.81
N GLN A 37 -13.48 3.93 -0.71
CA GLN A 37 -14.84 3.90 -1.21
C GLN A 37 -15.66 5.07 -0.65
N TRP A 38 -15.63 5.25 0.67
CA TRP A 38 -16.31 6.37 1.32
C TRP A 38 -15.83 7.71 0.76
N GLY A 39 -14.52 7.87 0.56
CA GLY A 39 -13.97 9.13 0.05
C GLY A 39 -14.27 9.40 -1.42
N LEU A 40 -14.43 8.35 -2.23
CA LEU A 40 -14.92 8.49 -3.61
C LEU A 40 -16.38 8.95 -3.64
N GLU A 41 -17.22 8.41 -2.76
CA GLU A 41 -18.64 8.73 -2.69
C GLU A 41 -18.90 10.17 -2.18
N HIS A 42 -18.09 10.64 -1.24
CA HIS A 42 -18.31 11.93 -0.55
C HIS A 42 -17.39 13.05 -1.05
N GLY A 43 -16.36 12.73 -1.85
CA GLY A 43 -15.39 13.71 -2.33
C GLY A 43 -14.47 14.26 -1.23
N ASP A 44 -14.37 13.56 -0.11
CA ASP A 44 -13.56 13.92 1.06
C ASP A 44 -12.87 12.69 1.66
N ILE A 45 -11.73 12.85 2.31
CA ILE A 45 -11.01 11.76 2.97
C ILE A 45 -10.75 12.17 4.41
N ASP A 46 -11.00 11.27 5.34
CA ASP A 46 -10.63 11.46 6.74
C ASP A 46 -9.10 11.61 6.87
N ASP A 47 -8.67 12.66 7.54
CA ASP A 47 -7.25 12.99 7.70
C ASP A 47 -6.47 11.88 8.42
N SER A 48 -7.13 11.07 9.26
CA SER A 48 -6.49 9.92 9.91
C SER A 48 -6.10 8.83 8.92
N TYR A 49 -6.95 8.53 7.93
CA TYR A 49 -6.66 7.54 6.88
C TYR A 49 -5.57 8.06 5.93
N ALA A 50 -5.66 9.34 5.56
CA ALA A 50 -4.62 9.99 4.75
C ALA A 50 -3.26 10.02 5.47
N GLY A 51 -3.25 10.33 6.77
CA GLY A 51 -2.07 10.31 7.62
C GLY A 51 -1.45 8.93 7.71
N LEU A 52 -2.26 7.90 8.01
CA LEU A 52 -1.83 6.51 8.06
C LEU A 52 -1.20 6.08 6.73
N LEU A 53 -1.83 6.38 5.59
CA LEU A 53 -1.30 6.00 4.28
C LEU A 53 0.07 6.63 4.00
N ARG A 54 0.27 7.90 4.37
CA ARG A 54 1.57 8.57 4.24
C ARG A 54 2.64 7.99 5.16
N ASP A 55 2.27 7.55 6.37
CA ASP A 55 3.21 6.91 7.30
C ASP A 55 3.62 5.50 6.84
N LEU A 56 2.67 4.75 6.28
CA LEU A 56 2.95 3.50 5.58
C LEU A 56 3.86 3.73 4.38
N GLN A 57 3.60 4.77 3.58
CA GLN A 57 4.45 5.14 2.46
C GLN A 57 5.89 5.44 2.91
N LYS A 58 6.08 6.27 3.95
CA LYS A 58 7.42 6.55 4.50
C LYS A 58 8.13 5.26 4.93
N THR A 59 7.40 4.27 5.43
CA THR A 59 7.94 2.98 5.82
C THR A 59 8.39 2.17 4.60
N LEU A 60 7.55 2.08 3.57
CA LEU A 60 7.88 1.43 2.29
C LEU A 60 9.10 2.08 1.62
N MET A 61 9.19 3.41 1.67
CA MET A 61 10.30 4.18 1.08
C MET A 61 11.67 3.91 1.71
N LYS A 62 11.72 3.30 2.91
CA LYS A 62 12.97 2.85 3.55
C LYS A 62 13.51 1.55 2.94
N VAL A 63 12.69 0.85 2.15
CA VAL A 63 13.04 -0.38 1.45
C VAL A 63 13.17 -0.07 -0.05
N PRO A 64 14.39 -0.11 -0.62
CA PRO A 64 14.59 0.18 -2.04
C PRO A 64 13.74 -0.68 -2.98
N GLU A 65 13.52 -1.95 -2.64
CA GLU A 65 12.70 -2.91 -3.38
C GLU A 65 11.20 -2.52 -3.44
N LEU A 66 10.76 -1.64 -2.53
CA LEU A 66 9.37 -1.16 -2.42
C LEU A 66 9.20 0.28 -2.90
N SER A 67 10.22 0.85 -3.55
CA SER A 67 10.23 2.27 -3.96
C SER A 67 9.15 2.63 -4.99
N GLU A 68 8.55 1.65 -5.66
CA GLU A 68 7.40 1.82 -6.55
C GLU A 68 6.16 2.37 -5.81
N PHE A 69 6.03 2.12 -4.50
CA PHE A 69 4.92 2.66 -3.68
C PHE A 69 5.11 4.14 -3.28
N ARG A 70 6.01 4.87 -3.94
CA ARG A 70 6.13 6.34 -3.80
C ARG A 70 4.87 7.09 -4.28
N ASP A 71 4.05 6.45 -5.12
CA ASP A 71 2.78 7.02 -5.56
C ASP A 71 1.66 6.60 -4.61
N LEU A 72 1.02 7.57 -3.93
CA LEU A 72 -0.12 7.29 -3.06
C LEU A 72 -1.31 6.73 -3.84
N GLY A 73 -1.45 7.06 -5.12
CA GLY A 73 -2.45 6.47 -5.99
C GLY A 73 -2.26 4.97 -6.18
N LEU A 74 -1.02 4.49 -6.27
CA LEU A 74 -0.74 3.05 -6.30
C LEU A 74 -1.13 2.39 -4.98
N MET A 75 -0.83 3.03 -3.85
CA MET A 75 -1.20 2.47 -2.54
C MET A 75 -2.72 2.44 -2.30
N ILE A 76 -3.46 3.44 -2.80
CA ILE A 76 -4.93 3.45 -2.79
C ILE A 76 -5.48 2.36 -3.72
N ALA A 77 -4.89 2.18 -4.90
CA ALA A 77 -5.35 1.20 -5.88
C ALA A 77 -5.24 -0.25 -5.38
N LEU A 78 -4.29 -0.55 -4.48
CA LEU A 78 -4.19 -1.85 -3.81
C LEU A 78 -5.52 -2.30 -3.19
N ALA A 79 -6.26 -1.37 -2.62
CA ALA A 79 -7.51 -1.64 -1.91
C ALA A 79 -8.65 -2.11 -2.82
N PHE A 80 -8.54 -1.84 -4.12
CA PHE A 80 -9.55 -2.18 -5.13
C PHE A 80 -9.10 -3.34 -6.03
N MET A 81 -7.96 -3.98 -5.74
CA MET A 81 -7.42 -5.04 -6.60
C MET A 81 -8.31 -6.29 -6.63
N ASP A 82 -9.06 -6.54 -5.57
CA ASP A 82 -9.94 -7.71 -5.45
C ASP A 82 -11.39 -7.42 -5.89
N ASP A 83 -11.74 -6.17 -6.22
CA ASP A 83 -13.13 -5.77 -6.54
C ASP A 83 -13.65 -6.43 -7.83
N ASP A 84 -12.78 -6.55 -8.83
CA ASP A 84 -13.10 -7.13 -10.14
C ASP A 84 -12.74 -8.62 -10.24
N VAL A 85 -12.28 -9.23 -9.14
CA VAL A 85 -11.84 -10.63 -9.13
C VAL A 85 -13.03 -11.54 -8.84
N GLU A 86 -13.53 -12.20 -9.88
CA GLU A 86 -14.63 -13.19 -9.76
C GLU A 86 -14.21 -14.47 -9.02
N ASP A 87 -12.93 -14.84 -9.07
CA ASP A 87 -12.39 -16.04 -8.43
C ASP A 87 -11.88 -15.75 -7.01
N PRO A 88 -12.54 -16.24 -5.94
CA PRO A 88 -12.12 -16.00 -4.56
C PRO A 88 -10.74 -16.55 -4.21
N SER A 89 -10.18 -17.45 -5.02
CA SER A 89 -8.84 -18.01 -4.82
C SER A 89 -7.71 -17.09 -5.31
N VAL A 90 -8.04 -16.01 -6.02
CA VAL A 90 -7.08 -15.05 -6.62
C VAL A 90 -7.11 -13.72 -5.86
N LYS A 91 -7.24 -13.77 -4.54
CA LYS A 91 -7.34 -12.57 -3.70
C LYS A 91 -6.00 -12.13 -3.16
N PHE A 92 -5.70 -10.86 -3.32
CA PHE A 92 -4.48 -10.25 -2.80
C PHE A 92 -4.62 -9.87 -1.33
N GLY A 93 -5.82 -9.47 -0.88
CA GLY A 93 -6.09 -8.98 0.47
C GLY A 93 -6.21 -10.05 1.55
N TRP A 94 -5.21 -10.93 1.67
CA TRP A 94 -5.15 -12.00 2.68
C TRP A 94 -3.83 -11.97 3.44
N VAL A 95 -3.87 -12.34 4.73
CA VAL A 95 -2.66 -12.46 5.55
C VAL A 95 -1.77 -13.57 4.98
N ASP A 96 -0.48 -13.27 4.78
CA ASP A 96 0.50 -14.19 4.16
C ASP A 96 0.11 -14.60 2.73
N SER A 97 -0.49 -13.65 2.00
CA SER A 97 -0.86 -13.84 0.59
C SER A 97 0.34 -14.35 -0.24
N PRO A 98 0.13 -15.35 -1.12
CA PRO A 98 1.22 -16.03 -1.83
C PRO A 98 1.84 -15.17 -2.93
N TYR A 99 1.28 -14.00 -3.22
CA TYR A 99 1.73 -13.15 -4.31
C TYR A 99 3.06 -12.47 -3.98
N PRO A 100 4.06 -12.55 -4.88
CA PRO A 100 5.25 -11.76 -4.72
C PRO A 100 4.91 -10.28 -4.88
N LEU A 101 5.72 -9.44 -4.26
CA LEU A 101 5.51 -8.00 -4.21
C LEU A 101 5.30 -7.34 -5.58
N GLN A 102 5.97 -7.84 -6.62
CA GLN A 102 5.87 -7.32 -7.97
C GLN A 102 4.45 -7.45 -8.53
N GLU A 103 3.71 -8.48 -8.14
CA GLU A 103 2.32 -8.68 -8.57
C GLU A 103 1.40 -7.63 -7.92
N TYR A 104 1.64 -7.25 -6.67
CA TYR A 104 0.92 -6.12 -6.05
C TYR A 104 1.15 -4.81 -6.79
N VAL A 105 2.40 -4.53 -7.15
CA VAL A 105 2.74 -3.31 -7.90
C VAL A 105 2.07 -3.33 -9.28
N LEU A 106 2.10 -4.48 -9.96
CA LEU A 106 1.48 -4.64 -11.27
C LEU A 106 -0.05 -4.48 -11.19
N GLY A 107 -0.70 -5.16 -10.25
CA GLY A 107 -2.14 -5.06 -10.01
C GLY A 107 -2.57 -3.64 -9.69
N ALA A 108 -1.87 -2.95 -8.79
CA ALA A 108 -2.13 -1.56 -8.45
C ALA A 108 -1.97 -0.63 -9.67
N LYS A 109 -0.95 -0.83 -10.51
CA LYS A 109 -0.76 -0.05 -11.75
C LYS A 109 -1.90 -0.26 -12.73
N MET A 110 -2.36 -1.50 -12.89
CA MET A 110 -3.51 -1.81 -13.75
C MET A 110 -4.79 -1.16 -13.23
N GLY A 111 -5.09 -1.32 -11.93
CA GLY A 111 -6.24 -0.71 -11.27
C GLY A 111 -6.23 0.82 -11.38
N LEU A 112 -5.12 1.47 -11.06
CA LEU A 112 -4.97 2.92 -11.18
C LEU A 112 -5.04 3.42 -12.63
N GLY A 113 -4.60 2.58 -13.58
CA GLY A 113 -4.74 2.83 -15.02
C GLY A 113 -6.21 2.88 -15.46
N ALA A 114 -7.01 1.92 -14.99
CA ALA A 114 -8.42 1.79 -15.32
C ALA A 114 -9.32 2.80 -14.57
N ARG A 115 -8.94 3.16 -13.34
CA ARG A 115 -9.75 3.96 -12.43
C ARG A 115 -9.20 5.37 -12.22
N HIS A 116 -9.65 6.30 -13.06
CA HIS A 116 -9.24 7.71 -13.01
C HIS A 116 -9.70 8.45 -11.75
N ASP A 117 -10.78 7.99 -11.12
CA ASP A 117 -11.29 8.52 -9.85
C ASP A 117 -10.32 8.26 -8.68
N LEU A 118 -9.59 7.13 -8.69
CA LEU A 118 -8.52 6.87 -7.71
C LEU A 118 -7.37 7.86 -7.81
N LYS A 119 -7.05 8.36 -9.02
CA LYS A 119 -6.05 9.43 -9.20
C LYS A 119 -6.52 10.74 -8.58
N SER A 120 -7.82 11.02 -8.66
CA SER A 120 -8.40 12.21 -8.01
C SER A 120 -8.37 12.07 -6.50
N LEU A 121 -8.68 10.88 -5.97
CA LEU A 121 -8.61 10.56 -4.56
C LEU A 121 -7.17 10.72 -4.02
N ALA A 122 -6.17 10.19 -4.73
CA ALA A 122 -4.76 10.36 -4.37
C ALA A 122 -4.35 11.83 -4.24
N ARG A 123 -4.81 12.70 -5.15
CA ARG A 123 -4.55 14.14 -5.07
C ARG A 123 -5.19 14.80 -3.85
N LEU A 124 -6.36 14.33 -3.40
CA LEU A 124 -6.96 14.80 -2.15
C LEU A 124 -6.09 14.39 -0.96
N THR A 125 -5.58 13.16 -0.98
CA THR A 125 -4.63 12.63 0.02
C THR A 125 -3.29 13.37 0.03
N GLU A 126 -2.84 13.95 -1.08
CA GLU A 126 -1.60 14.75 -1.13
C GLU A 126 -1.81 16.20 -0.68
N LYS A 127 -2.96 16.80 -1.01
CA LYS A 127 -3.25 18.23 -0.84
C LYS A 127 -3.42 18.70 0.60
N ARG A 128 -3.40 17.81 1.60
CA ARG A 128 -3.57 18.17 3.01
C ARG A 128 -2.29 18.04 3.84
N PRO A 129 -1.32 18.94 3.69
CA PRO A 129 -0.52 19.36 4.83
C PRO A 129 -1.33 20.45 5.56
N LYS A 130 -1.85 20.15 6.74
CA LYS A 130 -2.13 21.21 7.71
C LYS A 130 -1.34 20.89 8.97
N ASP A 131 -0.54 21.88 9.32
CA ASP A 131 0.35 21.96 10.46
C ASP A 131 -0.29 21.47 11.77
N PRO A 132 0.54 20.99 12.72
CA PRO A 132 0.08 20.65 14.05
C PRO A 132 -0.46 21.91 14.73
N PHE A 133 -1.71 21.84 15.18
CA PHE A 133 -2.14 22.66 16.32
C PHE A 133 -1.74 21.94 17.61
#